data_AF-A0A024GUT1-F1
#
_entry.id   AF-A0A024GUT1-F1
#
_cell.length_a   1.000
_cell.length_b   1.000
_cell.length_c   1.000
_cell.angle_alpha   90.00
_cell.angle_beta   90.00
_cell.angle_gamma   90.00
#
_symmetry.space_group_name_H-M   'P 1'
#
loop_
_entity.id
_entity.type
_entity.pdbx_description
1 polymer ?
#
loop_
_entity_poly.entity_id
_entity_poly.type
_entity_poly.pdbx_seq_one_letter_code
_entity_poly.pdbx_strand_id
1 'polypeptide(L)'
;MELSTSNTEEEDNFQSRKFSFRFTNDMLGPLTANIQLDSGLSKEALEISYMEDLYFDFKRLTTEVPTKVYEEFKKKLQNIQGIEFFDKKNMAFKCLDDQKMLSGMPSITMDFTLASYTHTYTLTANEYILRVPPERFKIETLEKVCCLTLVPHDINNEWIIGATIAKVMHLKMALEYSRTVVGTILKKK
;
A
#
# COMPACT_ATOMS: atom_id res chain seq x y z
N MET A 1 10.20 39.11 -54.02
CA MET A 1 9.67 37.76 -53.76
C MET A 1 10.68 37.10 -52.87
N GLU A 2 10.50 37.24 -51.56
CA GLU A 2 11.35 36.64 -50.53
C GLU A 2 10.40 35.95 -49.55
N LEU A 3 10.63 34.64 -49.35
CA LEU A 3 9.94 33.86 -48.34
C LEU A 3 10.42 34.33 -46.97
N SER A 4 9.51 34.88 -46.16
CA SER A 4 9.68 34.94 -44.72
C SER A 4 9.01 33.71 -44.10
N THR A 5 9.82 32.76 -43.67
CA THR A 5 9.41 31.71 -42.74
C THR A 5 9.40 32.32 -41.33
N SER A 6 8.21 32.64 -40.81
CA SER A 6 8.01 32.93 -39.40
C SER A 6 8.02 31.62 -38.61
N ASN A 7 9.19 31.28 -38.04
CA ASN A 7 9.27 30.31 -36.94
C ASN A 7 8.84 31.02 -35.67
N THR A 8 7.61 30.79 -35.20
CA THR A 8 7.23 31.01 -33.80
C THR A 8 5.91 30.28 -33.54
N GLU A 9 5.83 29.64 -32.38
CA GLU A 9 4.63 29.01 -31.77
C GLU A 9 4.45 27.49 -31.95
N GLU A 10 5.54 26.72 -31.93
CA GLU A 10 5.52 25.39 -31.32
C GLU A 10 6.70 25.28 -30.37
N GLU A 11 6.50 24.57 -29.26
CA GLU A 11 7.43 24.37 -28.11
C GLU A 11 7.22 25.36 -26.94
N ASP A 12 7.14 24.80 -25.73
CA ASP A 12 7.04 25.48 -24.42
C ASP A 12 5.68 25.90 -23.84
N ASN A 13 4.67 25.02 -23.93
CA ASN A 13 3.63 25.01 -22.87
C ASN A 13 3.29 23.62 -22.32
N PHE A 14 4.30 22.75 -22.24
CA PHE A 14 4.24 21.51 -21.46
C PHE A 14 4.99 21.71 -20.14
N GLN A 15 4.52 22.65 -19.31
CA GLN A 15 4.91 22.65 -17.89
C GLN A 15 4.36 21.38 -17.25
N SER A 16 5.16 20.31 -17.35
CA SER A 16 5.13 19.20 -16.43
C SER A 16 5.06 19.77 -15.02
N ARG A 17 3.96 19.56 -14.32
CA ARG A 17 3.93 19.74 -12.87
C ARG A 17 4.97 18.76 -12.33
N LYS A 18 6.20 19.24 -12.11
CA LYS A 18 7.30 18.44 -11.56
C LYS A 18 6.84 17.91 -10.21
N PHE A 19 6.54 16.62 -10.17
CA PHE A 19 6.26 15.90 -8.94
C PHE A 19 7.52 15.96 -8.07
N SER A 20 7.52 16.80 -7.03
CA SER A 20 8.62 16.83 -6.07
C SER A 20 8.33 15.84 -4.96
N PHE A 21 8.87 14.63 -5.07
CA PHE A 21 8.90 13.73 -3.94
C PHE A 21 10.05 14.12 -3.00
N ARG A 22 9.79 14.07 -1.69
CA ARG A 22 10.85 14.20 -0.69
C ARG A 22 11.44 12.81 -0.43
N PHE A 23 12.74 12.78 -0.22
CA PHE A 23 13.43 11.59 0.25
C PHE A 23 13.86 11.84 1.69
N THR A 24 13.42 10.98 2.60
CA THR A 24 13.80 11.02 4.01
C THR A 24 14.37 9.65 4.37
N ASN A 25 15.65 9.59 4.75
CA ASN A 25 16.33 8.33 5.08
C ASN A 25 16.18 7.24 4.00
N ASP A 26 16.40 7.57 2.73
CA ASP A 26 16.20 6.71 1.55
C ASP A 26 14.76 6.27 1.25
N MET A 27 13.76 6.78 1.98
CA MET A 27 12.34 6.50 1.75
C MET A 27 11.68 7.64 0.97
N LEU A 28 10.71 7.30 0.13
CA LEU A 28 9.87 8.30 -0.56
C LEU A 28 8.80 8.80 0.41
N GLY A 29 8.72 10.10 0.65
CA GLY A 29 7.72 10.71 1.54
C GLY A 29 8.27 11.72 2.55
N PRO A 30 7.45 12.16 3.52
CA PRO A 30 6.08 11.69 3.75
C PRO A 30 5.08 12.19 2.70
N LEU A 31 4.08 11.37 2.40
CA LEU A 31 2.81 11.79 1.80
C LEU A 31 1.73 11.74 2.88
N THR A 32 1.02 12.84 3.10
CA THR A 32 -0.10 12.83 4.05
C THR A 32 -1.30 12.14 3.43
N ALA A 33 -1.83 11.14 4.12
CA ALA A 33 -2.99 10.36 3.70
C ALA A 33 -4.03 10.24 4.80
N ASN A 34 -5.30 10.24 4.42
CA ASN A 34 -6.38 9.82 5.30
C ASN A 34 -6.45 8.29 5.31
N ILE A 35 -6.15 7.71 6.46
CA ILE A 35 -6.22 6.26 6.67
C ILE A 35 -7.59 5.91 7.22
N GLN A 36 -8.31 5.05 6.53
CA GLN A 36 -9.59 4.50 6.96
C GLN A 36 -9.43 3.00 7.20
N LEU A 37 -9.93 2.54 8.34
CA LEU A 37 -10.02 1.12 8.67
C LEU A 37 -11.49 0.70 8.62
N ASP A 38 -11.74 -0.60 8.42
CA ASP A 38 -13.10 -1.15 8.40
C ASP A 38 -13.91 -0.74 9.64
N SER A 39 -15.24 -0.70 9.50
CA SER A 39 -16.20 -0.26 10.53
C SER A 39 -16.11 -0.99 11.89
N GLY A 40 -15.40 -2.11 11.96
CA GLY A 40 -15.11 -2.84 13.19
C GLY A 40 -13.82 -2.40 13.92
N LEU A 41 -13.12 -1.38 13.43
CA LEU A 41 -11.90 -0.81 14.01
C LEU A 41 -12.09 0.69 14.22
N SER A 42 -12.27 1.11 15.47
CA SER A 42 -12.38 2.54 15.81
C SER A 42 -11.01 3.20 15.75
N LYS A 43 -10.93 4.34 15.05
CA LYS A 43 -9.72 5.17 14.98
C LYS A 43 -9.30 5.65 16.36
N GLU A 44 -10.27 6.03 17.19
CA GLU A 44 -10.07 6.50 18.56
C GLU A 44 -9.47 5.40 19.44
N ALA A 45 -9.98 4.17 19.32
CA ALA A 45 -9.45 3.02 20.07
C ALA A 45 -8.01 2.66 19.64
N LEU A 46 -7.68 2.92 18.38
CA LEU A 46 -6.38 2.66 17.80
C LEU A 46 -5.40 3.84 17.93
N GLU A 47 -5.87 4.99 18.43
CA GLU A 47 -5.13 6.25 18.51
C GLU A 47 -4.50 6.67 17.17
N ILE A 48 -5.20 6.39 16.07
CA ILE A 48 -4.80 6.85 14.74
C ILE A 48 -5.46 8.18 14.41
N SER A 49 -4.70 9.06 13.77
CA SER A 49 -5.14 10.35 13.26
C SER A 49 -6.04 10.19 12.03
N TYR A 50 -6.77 11.26 11.69
CA TYR A 50 -7.46 11.36 10.40
C TYR A 50 -6.48 11.56 9.25
N MET A 51 -5.28 12.06 9.51
CA MET A 51 -4.23 12.31 8.54
C MET A 51 -2.93 11.75 9.09
N GLU A 52 -2.36 10.79 8.37
CA GLU A 52 -1.13 10.07 8.74
C GLU A 52 -0.06 10.29 7.67
N ASP A 53 1.20 10.16 8.08
CA ASP A 53 2.34 10.27 7.18
C ASP A 53 2.68 8.89 6.59
N LEU A 54 2.56 8.77 5.26
CA LEU A 54 2.96 7.59 4.50
C LEU A 54 4.37 7.79 3.92
N TYR A 55 5.24 6.83 4.22
CA TYR A 55 6.53 6.66 3.56
C TYR A 55 6.49 5.41 2.69
N PHE A 56 7.28 5.39 1.61
CA PHE A 56 7.48 4.18 0.80
C PHE A 56 8.95 3.78 0.88
N ASP A 57 9.19 2.59 1.43
CA ASP A 57 10.51 1.97 1.51
C ASP A 57 10.52 0.69 0.67
N PHE A 58 10.93 0.84 -0.59
CA PHE A 58 11.01 -0.29 -1.52
C PHE A 58 12.14 -1.29 -1.19
N LYS A 59 13.04 -0.97 -0.22
CA LYS A 59 14.08 -1.90 0.24
C LYS A 59 13.53 -2.89 1.25
N ARG A 60 12.43 -2.56 1.96
CA ARG A 60 11.77 -3.43 2.93
C ARG A 60 10.70 -4.28 2.27
N LEU A 61 10.60 -5.55 2.65
CA LEU A 61 9.53 -6.43 2.16
C LEU A 61 8.20 -6.19 2.90
N THR A 62 8.27 -5.92 4.21
CA THR A 62 7.13 -5.74 5.11
C THR A 62 6.64 -4.30 5.14
N THR A 63 5.37 -4.12 5.46
CA THR A 63 4.79 -2.79 5.72
C THR A 63 4.72 -2.55 7.21
N GLU A 64 5.21 -1.40 7.65
CA GLU A 64 5.22 -1.01 9.06
C GLU A 64 4.00 -0.13 9.32
N VAL A 65 3.23 -0.52 10.33
CA VAL A 65 1.96 0.12 10.71
C VAL A 65 2.02 0.49 12.18
N PRO A 66 1.27 1.50 12.63
CA PRO A 66 1.20 1.84 14.04
C PRO A 66 0.95 0.61 14.92
N THR A 67 1.70 0.49 16.01
CA THR A 67 1.70 -0.73 16.85
C THR A 67 0.30 -1.18 17.27
N LYS A 68 -0.61 -0.24 17.57
CA LYS A 68 -2.01 -0.55 17.91
C LYS A 68 -2.79 -1.19 16.76
N VAL A 69 -2.57 -0.69 15.54
CA VAL A 69 -3.16 -1.28 14.33
C VAL A 69 -2.65 -2.70 14.15
N TYR A 70 -1.33 -2.90 14.28
CA TYR A 70 -0.73 -4.23 14.18
C TYR A 70 -1.33 -5.22 15.20
N GLU A 71 -1.46 -4.83 16.47
CA GLU A 71 -1.99 -5.72 17.50
C GLU A 71 -3.46 -6.09 17.26
N GLU A 72 -4.30 -5.18 16.76
CA GLU A 72 -5.68 -5.53 16.41
C GLU A 72 -5.77 -6.46 15.20
N PHE A 73 -4.92 -6.28 14.17
CA PHE A 73 -4.85 -7.19 13.03
C PHE A 73 -4.39 -8.59 13.47
N LYS A 74 -3.35 -8.65 14.31
CA LYS A 74 -2.85 -9.90 14.90
C LYS A 74 -3.90 -10.60 15.74
N LYS A 75 -4.63 -9.87 16.59
CA LYS A 75 -5.73 -10.40 17.40
C LYS A 75 -6.87 -10.94 16.54
N LYS A 76 -7.28 -10.22 15.50
CA LYS A 76 -8.29 -10.72 14.54
C LYS A 76 -7.83 -12.01 13.88
N LEU A 77 -6.59 -12.06 13.41
CA LEU A 77 -6.01 -13.25 12.78
C LEU A 77 -5.96 -14.45 13.76
N GLN A 78 -5.56 -14.23 15.01
CA GLN A 78 -5.56 -15.25 16.07
C GLN A 78 -6.94 -15.80 16.41
N ASN A 79 -7.99 -15.00 16.23
CA ASN A 79 -9.36 -15.41 16.52
C ASN A 79 -10.00 -16.22 15.38
N ILE A 80 -9.34 -16.36 14.23
CA ILE A 80 -9.83 -17.19 13.13
C ILE A 80 -9.59 -18.66 13.47
N GLN A 81 -10.67 -19.45 13.52
CA GLN A 81 -10.60 -20.87 13.84
C GLN A 81 -9.67 -21.62 12.87
N GLY A 82 -8.69 -22.33 13.43
CA GLY A 82 -7.71 -23.12 12.68
C GLY A 82 -6.40 -22.39 12.38
N ILE A 83 -6.26 -21.12 12.78
CA ILE A 83 -4.97 -20.41 12.70
C ILE A 83 -4.14 -20.72 13.94
N GLU A 84 -3.03 -21.41 13.73
CA GLU A 84 -1.99 -21.65 14.73
C GLU A 84 -0.65 -21.19 14.17
N PHE A 85 0.02 -20.30 14.90
CA PHE A 85 1.33 -19.78 14.52
C PHE A 85 2.43 -20.75 14.95
N PHE A 86 3.06 -21.40 13.98
CA PHE A 86 4.25 -22.21 14.23
C PHE A 86 5.54 -21.36 14.25
N ASP A 87 5.51 -20.17 13.63
CA ASP A 87 6.60 -19.18 13.70
C ASP A 87 6.02 -17.82 14.08
N LYS A 88 6.18 -17.44 15.35
CA LYS A 88 5.69 -16.16 15.88
C LYS A 88 6.52 -14.97 15.39
N LYS A 89 7.78 -15.16 15.00
CA LYS A 89 8.65 -14.07 14.56
C LYS A 89 8.21 -13.57 13.18
N ASN A 90 7.93 -14.50 12.28
CA ASN A 90 7.47 -14.19 10.93
C ASN A 90 5.94 -14.24 10.79
N MET A 91 5.22 -14.41 11.91
CA MET A 91 3.76 -14.57 11.96
C MET A 91 3.28 -15.57 10.91
N ALA A 92 3.95 -16.71 10.83
CA ALA A 92 3.69 -17.75 9.85
C ALA A 92 2.74 -18.83 10.39
N PHE A 93 1.79 -19.22 9.57
CA PHE A 93 0.74 -20.18 9.88
C PHE A 93 0.37 -21.00 8.64
N LYS A 94 -0.31 -22.13 8.85
CA LYS A 94 -0.82 -22.93 7.73
C LYS A 94 -1.91 -22.14 7.01
N CYS A 95 -1.80 -21.98 5.69
CA CYS A 95 -2.86 -21.34 4.94
C CYS A 95 -4.17 -22.13 5.08
N LEU A 96 -5.25 -21.41 5.38
CA LEU A 96 -6.61 -21.95 5.36
C LEU A 96 -7.26 -21.66 4.00
N ASP A 97 -8.49 -22.13 3.84
CA ASP A 97 -9.34 -21.71 2.72
C ASP A 97 -9.53 -20.18 2.72
N ASP A 98 -9.52 -19.57 1.53
CA ASP A 98 -9.58 -18.12 1.36
C ASP A 98 -10.83 -17.50 1.96
N GLN A 99 -11.98 -18.18 1.84
CA GLN A 99 -13.21 -17.67 2.41
C GLN A 99 -13.11 -17.57 3.93
N LYS A 100 -12.45 -18.52 4.59
CA LYS A 100 -12.27 -18.51 6.05
C LYS A 100 -11.20 -17.51 6.50
N MET A 101 -10.08 -17.44 5.77
CA MET A 101 -8.94 -16.61 6.16
C MET A 101 -9.15 -15.13 5.86
N LEU A 102 -9.68 -14.80 4.68
CA LEU A 102 -9.73 -13.43 4.19
C LEU A 102 -10.96 -12.66 4.71
N SER A 103 -12.08 -13.34 4.93
CA SER A 103 -13.35 -12.68 5.33
C SER A 103 -13.33 -12.09 6.74
N GLY A 104 -12.52 -12.66 7.64
CA GLY A 104 -12.37 -12.17 9.01
C GLY A 104 -11.37 -11.02 9.17
N MET A 105 -10.67 -10.67 8.09
CA MET A 105 -9.51 -9.80 8.12
C MET A 105 -9.85 -8.39 7.57
N PRO A 106 -9.45 -7.32 8.27
CA PRO A 106 -9.90 -5.95 7.98
C PRO A 106 -9.20 -5.33 6.77
N SER A 107 -9.87 -4.43 6.07
CA SER A 107 -9.24 -3.61 5.02
C SER A 107 -8.61 -2.33 5.57
N ILE A 108 -7.62 -1.80 4.84
CA ILE A 108 -6.97 -0.51 5.09
C ILE A 108 -7.14 0.31 3.82
N THR A 109 -7.89 1.39 3.89
CA THR A 109 -8.05 2.33 2.78
C THR A 109 -7.23 3.57 3.04
N MET A 110 -6.42 3.95 2.06
CA MET A 110 -5.49 5.09 2.13
C MET A 110 -5.88 6.08 1.04
N ASP A 111 -6.33 7.25 1.45
CA ASP A 111 -6.68 8.35 0.54
C ASP A 111 -5.63 9.44 0.63
N PHE A 112 -4.90 9.71 -0.45
CA PHE A 112 -4.02 10.87 -0.50
C PHE A 112 -4.32 11.71 -1.73
N THR A 113 -4.33 13.02 -1.51
CA THR A 113 -4.61 14.01 -2.55
C THR A 113 -3.30 14.57 -3.05
N LEU A 114 -3.01 14.31 -4.33
CA LEU A 114 -1.85 14.87 -5.01
C LEU A 114 -2.32 15.86 -6.08
N ALA A 115 -2.02 17.14 -5.86
CA ALA A 115 -2.56 18.24 -6.64
C ALA A 115 -4.10 18.20 -6.73
N SER A 116 -4.65 17.97 -7.92
CA SER A 116 -6.09 17.98 -8.20
C SER A 116 -6.71 16.58 -8.29
N TYR A 117 -5.98 15.52 -7.89
CA TYR A 117 -6.46 14.15 -7.94
C TYR A 117 -6.32 13.48 -6.57
N THR A 118 -7.42 12.88 -6.10
CA THR A 118 -7.39 11.99 -4.94
C THR A 118 -7.16 10.57 -5.42
N HIS A 119 -6.14 9.92 -4.87
CA HIS A 119 -5.91 8.51 -5.09
C HIS A 119 -6.30 7.73 -3.85
N THR A 120 -7.14 6.72 -4.05
CA THR A 120 -7.60 5.81 -3.02
C THR A 120 -7.00 4.43 -3.25
N TYR A 121 -6.35 3.89 -2.24
CA TYR A 121 -5.81 2.53 -2.26
C TYR A 121 -6.36 1.73 -1.09
N THR A 122 -7.08 0.65 -1.41
CA THR A 122 -7.53 -0.31 -0.41
C THR A 122 -6.61 -1.53 -0.40
N LEU A 123 -6.07 -1.84 0.77
CA LEU A 123 -5.35 -3.06 1.09
C LEU A 123 -6.31 -4.01 1.78
N THR A 124 -6.44 -5.21 1.25
CA THR A 124 -7.21 -6.31 1.83
C THR A 124 -6.25 -7.38 2.32
N ALA A 125 -6.82 -8.42 2.94
CA ALA A 125 -6.05 -9.56 3.37
C ALA A 125 -5.23 -10.22 2.25
N ASN A 126 -5.65 -10.10 0.99
CA ASN A 126 -4.87 -10.58 -0.15
C ASN A 126 -3.53 -9.87 -0.32
N GLU A 127 -3.46 -8.59 0.04
CA GLU A 127 -2.25 -7.78 -0.10
C GLU A 127 -1.28 -7.99 1.06
N TYR A 128 -1.79 -8.13 2.29
CA TYR A 128 -0.94 -8.20 3.48
C TYR A 128 -0.78 -9.61 4.09
N ILE A 129 -1.52 -10.62 3.64
CA ILE A 129 -1.28 -12.04 3.94
C ILE A 129 -0.67 -12.70 2.70
N LEU A 130 0.64 -12.98 2.76
CA LEU A 130 1.34 -13.61 1.67
C LEU A 130 1.39 -15.12 1.81
N ARG A 131 1.08 -15.81 0.70
CA ARG A 131 1.38 -17.23 0.55
C ARG A 131 2.83 -17.41 0.15
N VAL A 132 3.54 -18.25 0.89
CA VAL A 132 4.95 -18.54 0.69
C VAL A 132 5.17 -20.05 0.60
N PRO A 133 6.13 -20.49 -0.23
CA PRO A 133 6.47 -21.90 -0.31
C PRO A 133 6.99 -22.43 1.05
N PRO A 134 6.57 -23.64 1.48
CA PRO A 134 6.90 -24.22 2.79
C PRO A 134 8.40 -24.43 3.01
N GLU A 135 9.18 -24.59 1.93
CA GLU A 135 10.63 -24.80 1.95
C GLU A 135 11.37 -23.65 2.63
N ARG A 136 10.80 -22.43 2.58
CA ARG A 136 11.35 -21.26 3.28
C ARG A 136 11.33 -21.41 4.80
N PHE A 137 10.44 -22.24 5.33
CA PHE A 137 10.26 -22.47 6.76
C PHE A 137 10.77 -23.85 7.21
N LYS A 138 11.28 -24.67 6.28
CA LYS A 138 11.69 -26.06 6.54
C LYS A 138 10.56 -26.93 7.11
N ILE A 139 9.32 -26.69 6.68
CA ILE A 139 8.14 -27.46 7.09
C ILE A 139 7.57 -28.19 5.87
N GLU A 140 8.17 -29.31 5.51
CA GLU A 140 7.84 -30.07 4.29
C GLU A 140 6.43 -30.70 4.34
N THR A 141 5.80 -30.77 5.51
CA THR A 141 4.47 -31.38 5.69
C THR A 141 3.30 -30.47 5.32
N LEU A 142 3.56 -29.17 5.07
CA LEU A 142 2.53 -28.20 4.73
C LEU A 142 2.56 -27.91 3.23
N GLU A 143 1.41 -27.99 2.57
CA GLU A 143 1.29 -27.63 1.15
C GLU A 143 1.50 -26.12 0.92
N LYS A 144 1.05 -25.28 1.86
CA LYS A 144 1.11 -23.81 1.76
C LYS A 144 1.27 -23.16 3.13
N VAL A 145 2.18 -22.19 3.22
CA VAL A 145 2.41 -21.35 4.40
C VAL A 145 1.95 -19.93 4.10
N CYS A 146 1.30 -19.30 5.08
CA CYS A 146 0.83 -17.92 5.01
C CYS A 146 1.57 -17.08 6.04
N CYS A 147 1.93 -15.85 5.69
CA CYS A 147 2.62 -14.90 6.56
C CYS A 147 1.90 -13.55 6.56
N LEU A 148 1.72 -12.96 7.75
CA LEU A 148 1.34 -11.57 7.88
C LEU A 148 2.56 -10.68 7.55
N THR A 149 2.41 -9.77 6.60
CA THR A 149 3.48 -8.86 6.16
C THR A 149 3.41 -7.47 6.79
N LEU A 150 2.48 -7.27 7.72
CA LEU A 150 2.43 -6.11 8.58
C LEU A 150 3.34 -6.33 9.79
N VAL A 151 4.12 -5.32 10.15
CA VAL A 151 4.96 -5.29 11.36
C VAL A 151 4.68 -4.00 12.14
N PRO A 152 4.89 -3.99 13.47
CA PRO A 152 4.67 -2.80 14.25
C PRO A 152 5.73 -1.72 13.94
N HIS A 153 5.28 -0.48 13.90
CA HIS A 153 6.09 0.73 13.91
C HIS A 153 5.87 1.46 15.24
N ASP A 154 6.94 2.03 15.78
CA ASP A 154 6.92 2.68 17.10
C ASP A 154 6.29 4.08 17.04
N ILE A 155 6.13 4.66 15.85
CA ILE A 155 5.56 6.00 15.66
C ILE A 155 4.09 5.88 15.23
N ASN A 156 3.18 6.33 16.10
CA ASN A 156 1.74 6.11 15.94
C ASN A 156 1.11 6.74 14.70
N ASN A 157 1.72 7.80 14.15
CA ASN A 157 1.16 8.54 13.02
C ASN A 157 1.95 8.34 11.71
N GLU A 158 2.84 7.35 11.69
CA GLU A 158 3.65 7.04 10.53
C GLU A 158 3.38 5.62 10.05
N TRP A 159 3.38 5.49 8.73
CA TRP A 159 3.21 4.23 8.02
C TRP A 159 4.34 4.10 7.02
N ILE A 160 4.98 2.94 6.98
CA ILE A 160 6.06 2.66 6.03
C ILE A 160 5.61 1.54 5.11
N ILE A 161 5.19 1.91 3.90
CA ILE A 161 4.71 0.98 2.88
C ILE A 161 5.92 0.28 2.24
N GLY A 162 6.06 -1.02 2.55
CA GLY A 162 7.11 -1.87 1.99
C GLY A 162 6.79 -2.41 0.60
N ALA A 163 7.78 -3.03 -0.04
CA ALA A 163 7.73 -3.52 -1.41
C ALA A 163 6.57 -4.47 -1.71
N THR A 164 6.15 -5.32 -0.75
CA THR A 164 5.02 -6.24 -0.95
C THR A 164 3.75 -5.48 -1.32
N ILE A 165 3.46 -4.42 -0.57
CA ILE A 165 2.26 -3.62 -0.73
C ILE A 165 2.49 -2.56 -1.82
N ALA A 166 3.67 -1.95 -1.84
CA ALA A 166 4.03 -0.93 -2.81
C ALA A 166 4.02 -1.47 -4.26
N LYS A 167 4.32 -2.75 -4.50
CA LYS A 167 4.17 -3.37 -5.83
C LYS A 167 2.73 -3.34 -6.33
N VAL A 168 1.77 -3.62 -5.45
CA VAL A 168 0.33 -3.56 -5.76
C VAL A 168 -0.09 -2.13 -6.04
N MET A 169 0.39 -1.19 -5.24
CA MET A 169 0.11 0.23 -5.42
C MET A 169 0.72 0.78 -6.72
N HIS A 170 2.01 0.55 -6.99
CA HIS A 170 2.72 1.03 -8.18
C HIS A 170 2.03 0.60 -9.48
N LEU A 171 1.65 -0.68 -9.61
CA LEU A 171 0.94 -1.16 -10.79
C LEU A 171 -0.40 -0.43 -10.99
N LYS A 172 -1.15 -0.21 -9.90
CA LYS A 172 -2.41 0.56 -9.95
C LYS A 172 -2.16 2.04 -10.30
N MET A 173 -1.11 2.68 -9.77
CA MET A 173 -0.78 4.06 -10.11
C MET A 173 -0.35 4.21 -11.57
N ALA A 174 0.48 3.28 -12.06
CA ALA A 174 0.94 3.28 -13.46
C ALA A 174 -0.22 3.06 -14.44
N LEU A 175 -1.16 2.17 -14.09
CA LEU A 175 -2.39 1.95 -14.86
C LEU A 175 -3.29 3.19 -14.87
N GLU A 176 -3.47 3.85 -13.74
CA GLU A 176 -4.32 5.06 -13.68
C GLU A 176 -3.68 6.28 -14.33
N TYR A 177 -2.36 6.46 -14.21
CA TYR A 177 -1.61 7.46 -14.98
C TYR A 177 -1.78 7.24 -16.49
N SER A 178 -1.67 5.99 -16.95
CA SER A 178 -1.85 5.66 -18.37
C SER A 178 -3.26 5.99 -18.85
N ARG A 179 -4.29 5.73 -18.04
CA ARG A 179 -5.70 6.05 -18.35
C ARG A 179 -5.98 7.55 -18.39
N THR A 180 -5.42 8.31 -17.45
CA THR A 180 -5.59 9.78 -17.42
C THR A 180 -4.83 10.46 -18.55
N VAL A 181 -3.59 10.03 -18.85
CA VAL A 181 -2.81 10.60 -19.96
C VAL A 181 -3.43 10.26 -21.31
N VAL A 182 -3.82 9.01 -21.55
CA VAL A 182 -4.45 8.59 -22.83
C VAL A 182 -5.85 9.19 -22.98
N GLY A 183 -6.64 9.28 -21.91
CA GLY A 183 -7.96 9.91 -21.92
C GLY A 183 -7.93 11.42 -22.16
N THR A 184 -6.86 12.11 -21.73
CA THR A 184 -6.68 13.55 -21.96
C THR A 184 -6.20 13.84 -23.38
N ILE A 185 -5.42 12.93 -23.98
CA ILE A 185 -4.98 13.04 -25.39
C ILE A 185 -6.15 12.76 -26.35
N LEU A 186 -7.03 11.81 -26.04
CA LEU A 186 -8.16 11.45 -26.89
C LEU A 186 -9.37 12.40 -26.80
N LYS A 187 -9.49 13.20 -25.74
CA LYS A 187 -10.50 14.28 -25.64
C LYS A 187 -10.08 15.60 -26.29
N LYS A 188 -8.85 15.68 -26.82
CA LYS A 188 -8.31 16.84 -27.54
C LYS A 188 -8.34 16.69 -29.07
N LYS A 189 -9.20 15.82 -29.61
CA LYS A 189 -9.49 15.75 -31.05
C LYS A 189 -10.93 16.16 -31.32
#